data_AF-A0A139KXS1-F1
#
_entry.id   AF-A0A139KXS1-F1
#
_cell.length_a   1.000
_cell.length_b   1.000
_cell.length_c   1.000
_cell.angle_alpha   90.00
_cell.angle_beta   90.00
_cell.angle_gamma   90.00
#
_symmetry.space_group_name_H-M   'P 1'
#
loop_
_entity.id
_entity.type
_entity.pdbx_description
1 polymer ?
#
loop_
_entity_poly.entity_id
_entity_poly.type
_entity_poly.pdbx_seq_one_letter_code
_entity_poly.pdbx_strand_id
1 'polypeptide(L)'
;MKYYNLLLMACLLLSCKESDSGQDNDGKQENTYSGAGYVTGLENSGANVLFTVEVPKTGDYPLEIRYRNTGATDAAALIIVNDMAIEKLLQLPVQADKTVWQTAETEISLQNGINYIIIQNSTSKGGCFELDYIKIRKKS
;
A
#
# COMPACT_ATOMS: atom_id res chain seq x y z
N MET A 1 -21.37 -7.89 -6.06
CA MET A 1 -20.26 -7.34 -5.26
C MET A 1 -19.89 -6.00 -5.86
N LYS A 2 -19.98 -4.89 -5.11
CA LYS A 2 -19.60 -3.56 -5.61
C LYS A 2 -18.15 -3.30 -5.19
N TYR A 3 -17.23 -3.46 -6.14
CA TYR A 3 -15.84 -3.04 -5.99
C TYR A 3 -15.80 -1.53 -6.27
N TYR A 4 -15.16 -0.74 -5.41
CA TYR A 4 -15.00 0.70 -5.62
C TYR A 4 -13.76 0.92 -6.50
N ASN A 5 -13.91 1.72 -7.56
CA ASN A 5 -12.93 1.93 -8.61
C ASN A 5 -11.56 2.36 -8.05
N LEU A 6 -10.52 1.61 -8.43
CA LEU A 6 -9.12 1.92 -8.17
C LEU A 6 -8.60 2.76 -9.34
N LEU A 7 -8.49 4.08 -9.17
CA LEU A 7 -7.83 4.93 -10.16
C LEU A 7 -6.32 4.93 -9.87
N LEU A 8 -5.58 4.16 -10.67
CA LEU A 8 -4.12 4.14 -10.66
C LEU A 8 -3.63 5.48 -11.26
N MET A 9 -3.17 6.40 -10.43
CA MET A 9 -2.42 7.58 -10.88
C MET A 9 -1.05 7.55 -10.20
N ALA A 10 -0.09 6.94 -10.89
CA ALA A 10 1.32 6.97 -10.52
C ALA A 10 2.04 8.10 -11.28
N CYS A 11 2.63 9.04 -10.55
CA CYS A 11 3.85 9.79 -10.89
C CYS A 11 4.14 10.72 -9.70
N LEU A 12 5.34 10.76 -9.12
CA LEU A 12 6.63 10.99 -9.77
C LEU A 12 7.76 10.33 -8.94
N LEU A 13 8.70 9.64 -9.60
CA LEU A 13 9.97 9.08 -9.07
C LEU A 13 9.96 7.72 -8.33
N LEU A 14 9.05 6.80 -8.62
CA LEU A 14 9.20 5.41 -8.16
C LEU A 14 9.45 4.47 -9.35
N SER A 15 10.45 3.61 -9.21
CA SER A 15 10.67 2.51 -10.16
C SER A 15 9.52 1.51 -9.99
N CYS A 16 8.52 1.57 -10.86
CA CYS A 16 7.56 0.47 -10.99
C CYS A 16 8.28 -0.70 -11.65
N LYS A 17 8.32 -1.86 -10.99
CA LYS A 17 8.75 -3.08 -11.67
C LYS A 17 7.52 -3.66 -12.38
N GLU A 18 7.48 -3.46 -13.70
CA GLU A 18 6.50 -4.10 -14.57
C GLU A 18 6.86 -5.58 -14.78
N SER A 19 5.86 -6.38 -15.14
CA SER A 19 6.04 -7.82 -15.36
C SER A 19 7.11 -8.14 -16.40
N ASP A 20 8.10 -8.97 -16.04
CA ASP A 20 8.60 -9.99 -16.97
C ASP A 20 7.57 -11.12 -16.93
N SER A 21 6.96 -11.44 -18.06
CA SER A 21 5.83 -12.36 -18.15
C SER A 21 6.12 -13.72 -17.49
N GLY A 22 5.48 -13.97 -16.35
CA GLY A 22 5.44 -15.27 -15.68
C GLY A 22 4.02 -15.56 -15.21
N GLN A 23 3.09 -15.74 -16.14
CA GLN A 23 1.84 -16.45 -15.82
C GLN A 23 2.15 -17.94 -15.81
N ASP A 24 2.53 -18.48 -14.65
CA ASP A 24 2.44 -19.91 -14.39
C ASP A 24 1.00 -20.25 -13.98
N ASN A 25 0.26 -20.80 -14.93
CA ASN A 25 -1.12 -21.29 -14.77
C ASN A 25 -1.22 -22.56 -13.88
N ASP A 26 -0.35 -22.75 -12.88
CA ASP A 26 -0.24 -23.98 -12.08
C ASP A 26 -0.85 -23.87 -10.67
N GLY A 27 -1.84 -22.99 -10.47
CA GLY A 27 -2.65 -23.00 -9.25
C GLY A 27 -1.91 -22.64 -7.94
N LYS A 28 -0.67 -22.14 -8.00
CA LYS A 28 0.08 -21.57 -6.86
C LYS A 28 0.22 -20.05 -6.98
N GLN A 29 -0.90 -19.34 -6.98
CA GLN A 29 -0.92 -17.86 -7.07
C GLN A 29 -0.64 -17.12 -5.75
N GLU A 30 -0.16 -17.79 -4.69
CA GLU A 30 -0.08 -17.13 -3.37
C GLU A 30 1.10 -16.14 -3.24
N ASN A 31 2.13 -16.23 -4.10
CA ASN A 31 3.33 -15.40 -4.04
C ASN A 31 3.52 -14.42 -5.20
N THR A 32 2.46 -14.11 -5.96
CA THR A 32 2.50 -13.10 -7.01
C THR A 32 1.89 -11.77 -6.55
N TYR A 33 2.39 -10.66 -7.11
CA TYR A 33 1.78 -9.33 -6.97
C TYR A 33 0.46 -9.26 -7.74
N SER A 34 -0.34 -8.24 -7.48
CA SER A 34 -1.64 -8.01 -8.12
C SER A 34 -1.49 -7.11 -9.35
N GLY A 35 -2.43 -7.22 -10.29
CA GLY A 35 -2.47 -6.32 -11.44
C GLY A 35 -1.21 -6.41 -12.32
N ALA A 36 -0.71 -5.26 -12.77
CA ALA A 36 0.38 -5.17 -13.75
C ALA A 36 1.79 -5.08 -13.11
N GLY A 37 1.88 -4.93 -11.80
CA GLY A 37 3.14 -4.71 -11.12
C GLY A 37 2.96 -4.27 -9.67
N TYR A 38 4.06 -3.86 -9.07
CA TYR A 38 4.11 -3.35 -7.71
C TYR A 38 5.12 -2.21 -7.60
N VAL A 39 5.01 -1.47 -6.51
CA VAL A 39 5.81 -0.28 -6.25
C VAL A 39 7.08 -0.66 -5.48
N THR A 40 8.22 -0.16 -5.95
CA THR A 40 9.54 -0.29 -5.30
C THR A 40 10.19 1.07 -5.10
N GLY A 41 11.30 1.12 -4.35
CA GLY A 41 12.07 2.35 -4.16
C GLY A 41 11.49 3.31 -3.12
N LEU A 42 10.58 2.84 -2.26
CA LEU A 42 10.01 3.64 -1.17
C LEU A 42 11.05 3.97 -0.08
N GLU A 43 12.17 3.27 -0.01
CA GLU A 43 13.33 3.58 0.82
C GLU A 43 14.06 4.87 0.41
N ASN A 44 13.83 5.37 -0.81
CA ASN A 44 14.44 6.60 -1.26
C ASN A 44 13.83 7.82 -0.55
N SER A 45 14.67 8.80 -0.21
CA SER A 45 14.23 10.02 0.46
C SER A 45 13.16 10.76 -0.35
N GLY A 46 12.02 11.05 0.28
CA GLY A 46 10.89 11.74 -0.35
C GLY A 46 9.97 10.86 -1.22
N ALA A 47 10.31 9.58 -1.43
CA ALA A 47 9.47 8.66 -2.20
C ALA A 47 8.15 8.39 -1.46
N ASN A 48 7.05 8.48 -2.21
CA ASN A 48 5.71 8.21 -1.72
C ASN A 48 4.78 7.75 -2.85
N VAL A 49 3.67 7.13 -2.48
CA VAL A 49 2.59 6.78 -3.41
C VAL A 49 1.33 7.49 -2.98
N LEU A 50 0.74 8.26 -3.89
CA LEU A 50 -0.56 8.88 -3.70
C LEU A 50 -1.66 8.03 -4.32
N PHE A 51 -2.66 7.68 -3.52
CA PHE A 51 -3.88 7.02 -3.95
C PHE A 51 -5.06 7.99 -3.85
N THR A 52 -5.92 7.98 -4.87
CA THR A 52 -7.21 8.68 -4.84
C THR A 52 -8.32 7.67 -4.62
N VAL A 53 -9.10 7.84 -3.56
CA VAL A 53 -10.21 6.93 -3.20
C VAL A 53 -11.50 7.71 -3.02
N GLU A 54 -12.62 7.16 -3.51
CA GLU A 54 -13.94 7.76 -3.32
C GLU A 54 -14.78 6.89 -2.37
N VAL A 55 -15.34 7.50 -1.33
CA VAL A 55 -16.25 6.82 -0.39
C VAL A 55 -17.60 7.53 -0.28
N PRO A 56 -18.72 6.79 -0.11
CA PRO A 56 -20.07 7.37 -0.18
C PRO A 56 -20.52 8.06 1.12
N LYS A 57 -19.71 8.01 2.18
CA LYS A 57 -20.06 8.53 3.51
C LYS A 57 -18.82 8.87 4.31
N THR A 58 -18.84 10.00 5.01
CA THR A 58 -17.82 10.33 6.01
C THR A 58 -17.82 9.31 7.15
N GLY A 59 -16.64 8.85 7.55
CA GLY A 59 -16.47 7.94 8.69
C GLY A 59 -15.11 7.25 8.69
N ASP A 60 -14.96 6.32 9.64
CA ASP A 60 -13.75 5.51 9.78
C ASP A 60 -13.84 4.22 8.97
N TYR A 61 -12.80 3.95 8.19
CA TYR A 61 -12.68 2.80 7.30
C TYR A 61 -11.41 2.02 7.62
N PRO A 62 -11.44 0.67 7.64
CA PRO A 62 -10.23 -0.12 7.64
C PRO A 62 -9.51 0.03 6.29
N LEU A 63 -8.28 0.50 6.34
CA LEU A 63 -7.31 0.48 5.25
C LEU A 63 -6.42 -0.77 5.42
N GLU A 64 -6.43 -1.63 4.41
CA GLU A 64 -5.46 -2.70 4.24
C GLU A 64 -4.41 -2.27 3.22
N ILE A 65 -3.13 -2.54 3.47
CA ILE A 65 -2.09 -2.51 2.45
C ILE A 65 -1.52 -3.91 2.27
N ARG A 66 -1.28 -4.33 1.03
CA ARG A 66 -0.51 -5.53 0.72
C ARG A 66 0.91 -5.14 0.34
N TYR A 67 1.87 -5.71 1.04
CA TYR A 67 3.27 -5.34 0.96
C TYR A 67 4.17 -6.57 1.15
N ARG A 68 5.44 -6.42 0.84
CA ARG A 68 6.48 -7.31 1.38
C ARG A 68 7.62 -6.48 1.93
N ASN A 69 8.15 -6.90 3.07
CA ASN A 69 9.32 -6.26 3.67
C ASN A 69 10.57 -6.97 3.13
N THR A 70 11.35 -6.23 2.34
CA THR A 70 12.59 -6.72 1.70
C THR A 70 13.84 -6.43 2.55
N GLY A 71 13.67 -5.71 3.66
CA GLY A 71 14.71 -5.32 4.61
C GLY A 71 15.16 -6.45 5.54
N ALA A 72 16.11 -6.15 6.43
CA ALA A 72 16.60 -7.08 7.45
C ALA A 72 15.80 -7.04 8.76
N THR A 73 15.01 -5.98 8.96
CA THR A 73 14.23 -5.70 10.17
C THR A 73 12.83 -5.22 9.81
N ASP A 74 11.95 -5.16 10.80
CA ASP A 74 10.65 -4.51 10.68
C ASP A 74 10.80 -3.08 10.15
N ALA A 75 9.81 -2.65 9.37
CA ALA A 75 9.70 -1.31 8.84
C ALA A 75 8.38 -0.67 9.29
N ALA A 76 8.19 0.61 9.01
CA ALA A 76 6.91 1.28 9.17
C ALA A 76 6.62 2.20 7.98
N ALA A 77 5.40 2.11 7.47
CA ALA A 77 4.86 3.10 6.55
C ALA A 77 4.21 4.25 7.33
N LEU A 78 4.41 5.47 6.86
CA LEU A 78 3.64 6.63 7.27
C LEU A 78 2.46 6.80 6.29
N ILE A 79 1.26 6.94 6.86
CA ILE A 79 0.00 7.12 6.14
C ILE A 79 -0.51 8.53 6.42
N ILE A 80 -0.76 9.28 5.35
CA ILE A 80 -1.28 10.66 5.39
C ILE A 80 -2.59 10.68 4.61
N VAL A 81 -3.63 11.28 5.18
CA VAL A 81 -4.97 11.34 4.57
C VAL A 81 -5.41 12.80 4.43
N ASN A 82 -5.77 13.21 3.22
CA ASN A 82 -6.22 14.57 2.89
C ASN A 82 -5.33 15.69 3.47
N ASP A 83 -4.00 15.50 3.40
CA ASP A 83 -2.99 16.43 3.91
C ASP A 83 -3.12 16.78 5.41
N MET A 84 -3.83 15.97 6.19
CA MET A 84 -4.05 16.21 7.62
C MET A 84 -2.93 15.66 8.49
N ALA A 85 -2.67 16.34 9.62
CA ALA A 85 -1.65 16.05 10.63
C ALA A 85 -1.83 14.71 11.40
N ILE A 86 -2.75 13.84 10.97
CA ILE A 86 -2.83 12.47 11.48
C ILE A 86 -1.81 11.64 10.72
N GLU A 87 -0.56 11.78 11.12
CA GLU A 87 0.52 10.91 10.68
C GLU A 87 0.35 9.54 11.35
N LYS A 88 -0.19 8.57 10.62
CA LYS A 88 -0.39 7.22 11.16
C LYS A 88 0.74 6.29 10.75
N LEU A 89 1.44 5.73 11.74
CA LEU A 89 2.47 4.72 11.50
C LEU A 89 1.83 3.32 11.44
N LEU A 90 1.98 2.66 10.30
CA LEU A 90 1.60 1.26 10.12
C LEU A 90 2.86 0.40 10.16
N GLN A 91 2.92 -0.53 11.10
CA GLN A 91 4.04 -1.47 11.23
C GLN A 91 4.00 -2.50 10.10
N LEU A 92 5.18 -2.78 9.55
CA LEU A 92 5.42 -3.69 8.45
C LEU A 92 6.47 -4.74 8.86
N PRO A 93 6.08 -5.75 9.65
CA PRO A 93 7.02 -6.78 10.11
C PRO A 93 7.77 -7.48 8.98
N VAL A 94 9.02 -7.86 9.22
CA VAL A 94 9.79 -8.68 8.29
C VAL A 94 9.42 -10.16 8.44
N GLN A 95 9.41 -10.89 7.33
CA GLN A 95 9.26 -12.35 7.32
C GLN A 95 10.57 -13.05 7.00
N ALA A 96 10.67 -14.33 7.36
CA ALA A 96 11.83 -15.16 7.01
C ALA A 96 11.99 -15.29 5.49
N ASP A 97 10.88 -15.52 4.77
CA ASP A 97 10.84 -15.45 3.32
C ASP A 97 10.37 -14.05 2.87
N LYS A 98 11.32 -13.25 2.38
CA LYS A 98 11.07 -11.87 1.95
C LYS A 98 10.39 -11.76 0.59
N THR A 99 10.15 -12.89 -0.09
CA THR A 99 9.42 -12.91 -1.36
C THR A 99 7.91 -12.92 -1.14
N VAL A 100 7.45 -13.32 0.05
CA VAL A 100 6.04 -13.48 0.41
C VAL A 100 5.37 -12.12 0.60
N TRP A 101 4.22 -11.96 -0.06
CA TRP A 101 3.34 -10.82 0.14
C TRP A 101 2.44 -11.04 1.36
N GLN A 102 2.29 -10.00 2.17
CA GLN A 102 1.48 -10.00 3.38
C GLN A 102 0.65 -8.73 3.49
N THR A 103 -0.34 -8.72 4.39
CA THR A 103 -1.22 -7.57 4.60
C THR A 103 -1.03 -6.95 5.98
N ALA A 104 -1.08 -5.62 6.05
CA ALA A 104 -1.18 -4.88 7.29
C ALA A 104 -2.41 -3.98 7.24
N GLU A 105 -3.09 -3.80 8.38
CA GLU A 105 -4.34 -3.07 8.47
C GLU A 105 -4.28 -1.93 9.48
N THR A 106 -5.02 -0.86 9.20
CA THR A 106 -5.22 0.23 10.14
C THR A 106 -6.53 0.96 9.87
N GLU A 107 -7.10 1.63 10.87
CA GLU A 107 -8.29 2.46 10.68
C GLU A 107 -7.92 3.89 10.22
N ILE A 108 -8.57 4.43 9.19
CA ILE A 108 -8.39 5.80 8.72
C ILE A 108 -9.74 6.51 8.60
N SER A 109 -9.77 7.82 8.88
CA SER A 109 -10.97 8.64 8.71
C SER A 109 -11.03 9.22 7.30
N LEU A 110 -12.13 8.97 6.58
CA LEU A 110 -12.36 9.46 5.22
C LEU A 110 -13.61 10.36 5.18
N GLN A 111 -13.60 11.34 4.30
CA GLN A 111 -14.74 12.21 4.02
C GLN A 111 -15.60 11.62 2.90
N ASN A 112 -16.90 11.93 2.89
CA ASN A 112 -17.74 11.62 1.73
C ASN A 112 -17.15 12.25 0.46
N GLY A 113 -17.09 11.49 -0.63
CA GLY A 113 -16.47 11.87 -1.89
C GLY A 113 -15.01 11.45 -1.97
N ILE A 114 -14.22 12.24 -2.71
CA ILE A 114 -12.82 11.96 -3.03
C ILE A 114 -11.92 12.24 -1.82
N ASN A 115 -11.00 11.32 -1.55
CA ASN A 115 -9.95 11.44 -0.55
C ASN A 115 -8.60 11.07 -1.17
N TYR A 116 -7.55 11.68 -0.64
CA TYR A 116 -6.16 11.45 -0.99
C TYR A 116 -5.47 10.68 0.13
N ILE A 117 -4.83 9.56 -0.18
CA ILE A 117 -4.09 8.74 0.77
C ILE A 117 -2.65 8.62 0.27
N ILE A 118 -1.71 9.13 1.04
CA ILE A 118 -0.28 8.98 0.76
C ILE A 118 0.25 7.83 1.63
N ILE A 119 0.96 6.89 0.99
CA ILE A 119 1.79 5.90 1.64
C ILE A 119 3.25 6.29 1.39
N GLN A 120 3.98 6.58 2.45
CA GLN A 120 5.42 6.85 2.38
C GLN A 120 6.17 5.98 3.36
N ASN A 121 7.49 5.90 3.20
CA ASN A 121 8.35 5.32 4.20
C ASN A 121 8.49 6.24 5.42
N SER A 122 8.43 5.67 6.62
CA SER A 122 8.60 6.44 7.86
C SER A 122 10.03 6.99 7.96
N THR A 123 10.17 8.27 8.32
CA THR A 123 11.50 8.88 8.52
C THR A 123 12.18 8.41 9.82
N SER A 124 11.43 7.89 10.79
CA SER A 124 11.95 7.48 12.10
C SER A 124 12.03 5.97 12.28
N LYS A 125 11.12 5.22 11.66
CA LYS A 125 11.02 3.75 11.76
C LYS A 125 10.94 3.07 10.39
N GLY A 126 11.44 3.75 9.36
CA GLY A 126 11.40 3.25 8.00
C GLY A 126 12.27 2.03 7.77
N GLY A 127 12.16 1.45 6.58
CA GLY A 127 12.94 0.30 6.14
C GLY A 127 12.65 -0.05 4.68
N CYS A 128 13.18 -1.16 4.18
CA CYS A 128 12.95 -1.56 2.79
C CYS A 128 11.65 -2.35 2.67
N PHE A 129 10.67 -1.81 1.96
CA PHE A 129 9.43 -2.52 1.64
C PHE A 129 8.92 -2.13 0.25
N GLU A 130 8.16 -3.05 -0.33
CA GLU A 130 7.52 -2.89 -1.63
C GLU A 130 6.01 -2.99 -1.44
N LEU A 131 5.26 -2.20 -2.21
CA LEU A 131 3.80 -2.05 -2.05
C LEU A 131 3.08 -2.59 -3.29
N ASP A 132 2.18 -3.56 -3.08
CA ASP A 132 1.34 -4.12 -4.15
C ASP A 132 0.09 -3.27 -4.34
N TYR A 133 -0.77 -3.22 -3.31
CA TYR A 133 -2.02 -2.45 -3.37
C TYR A 133 -2.42 -1.86 -2.02
N ILE A 134 -3.39 -0.94 -2.08
CA ILE A 134 -4.24 -0.59 -0.94
C ILE A 134 -5.68 -1.05 -1.16
N LYS A 135 -6.39 -1.36 -0.09
CA LYS A 135 -7.82 -1.71 -0.11
C LYS A 135 -8.54 -1.02 1.04
N ILE A 136 -9.58 -0.26 0.70
CA ILE A 136 -10.53 0.26 1.69
C ILE A 136 -11.60 -0.80 1.92
N ARG A 137 -11.65 -1.35 3.13
CA ARG A 137 -12.68 -2.32 3.54
C ARG A 137 -13.91 -1.58 4.05
N LYS A 138 -15.08 -2.22 3.93
CA LYS A 138 -16.30 -1.71 4.55
C LYS A 138 -16.31 -2.14 6.02
N LYS A 139 -16.64 -1.22 6.93
CA LYS A 139 -16.95 -1.56 8.32
C LYS A 139 -18.26 -2.37 8.32
N SER A 140 -18.20 -3.61 8.82
CA SER A 140 -19.34 -4.54 8.89
C SER A 140 -20.52 -3.96 9.68
#